data_AF-A0A9X1RAM8-F1
#
_entry.id   AF-A0A9X1RAM8-F1
#
_cell.length_a   1.000
_cell.length_b   1.000
_cell.length_c   1.000
_cell.angle_alpha   90.00
_cell.angle_beta   90.00
_cell.angle_gamma   90.00
#
_symmetry.space_group_name_H-M   'P 1'
#
loop_
_entity.id
_entity.type
_entity.pdbx_description
1 polymer ?
#
loop_
_entity_poly.entity_id
_entity_poly.type
_entity_poly.pdbx_seq_one_letter_code
_entity_poly.pdbx_strand_id
1 'polypeptide(L)' 'MRALLLIASALLAFATTMAFESSDANAVVCARGVYRAGCAGPNGAVVVRHPVPVVRCTRVLVNGVYVKRCV' A
#
# COMPACT_ATOMS: atom_id res chain seq x y z
N MET A 1 -19.61 -21.03 41.96
CA MET A 1 -20.30 -21.31 40.68
C MET A 1 -20.69 -20.04 39.93
N ARG A 2 -21.47 -19.12 40.53
CA ARG A 2 -21.89 -17.86 39.87
C ARG A 2 -20.73 -16.95 39.45
N ALA A 3 -19.72 -16.77 40.31
CA ALA A 3 -18.56 -15.93 39.97
C ALA A 3 -17.73 -16.47 38.80
N LEU A 4 -17.58 -17.80 38.70
CA LEU A 4 -16.89 -18.46 37.58
C LEU A 4 -17.62 -18.22 36.25
N LEU A 5 -18.95 -18.27 36.25
CA LEU A 5 -19.76 -17.99 35.06
C LEU A 5 -19.62 -16.54 34.60
N LEU A 6 -19.56 -15.59 35.54
CA LEU A 6 -19.37 -14.17 35.21
C LEU A 6 -17.99 -13.89 34.61
N ILE A 7 -16.92 -14.46 35.18
CA ILE A 7 -15.56 -14.32 34.67
C ILE A 7 -15.44 -14.91 33.26
N ALA A 8 -15.99 -16.11 33.03
CA ALA A 8 -15.98 -16.73 31.70
C ALA A 8 -16.71 -15.89 30.65
N SER A 9 -17.88 -15.33 31.00
CA SER A 9 -18.64 -14.47 30.09
C SER A 9 -17.90 -13.18 29.71
N ALA A 10 -17.21 -12.55 30.67
CA ALA A 10 -16.42 -11.35 30.42
C ALA A 10 -15.21 -11.62 29.51
N LEU A 11 -14.54 -12.75 29.73
CA LEU A 11 -13.41 -13.18 28.88
C LEU A 11 -13.86 -13.48 27.45
N LEU A 12 -15.00 -14.16 27.27
CA LEU A 12 -15.55 -14.40 25.92
C LEU A 12 -15.97 -13.11 25.23
N ALA A 13 -16.65 -12.21 25.94
CA ALA A 13 -17.04 -10.90 25.39
C ALA A 13 -15.81 -10.09 24.97
N PHE A 14 -14.77 -10.06 25.80
CA PHE A 14 -13.53 -9.36 25.48
C PHE A 14 -12.79 -9.99 24.28
N ALA A 15 -12.66 -11.32 24.26
CA ALA A 15 -12.02 -12.05 23.17
C ALA A 15 -12.74 -11.83 21.83
N THR A 16 -14.07 -11.82 21.82
CA THR A 16 -14.85 -11.53 20.61
C THR A 16 -14.62 -10.10 20.13
N THR A 17 -14.64 -9.08 21.01
CA THR A 17 -14.36 -7.70 20.59
C THR A 17 -12.97 -7.50 19.98
N MET A 18 -11.95 -8.22 20.47
CA MET A 18 -10.59 -8.15 19.92
C MET A 18 -10.43 -8.92 18.60
N ALA A 19 -11.31 -9.87 18.31
CA ALA A 19 -11.31 -10.63 17.05
C ALA A 19 -12.05 -9.90 15.93
N PHE A 20 -12.99 -9.00 16.26
CA PHE A 20 -13.66 -8.12 15.31
C PHE A 20 -12.92 -6.79 15.19
N GLU A 21 -11.65 -6.85 14.78
CA GLU A 21 -10.97 -5.66 14.26
C GLU A 21 -11.59 -5.37 12.88
N SER A 22 -12.42 -4.33 12.80
CA SER A 22 -13.02 -3.89 11.54
C SER A 22 -11.88 -3.51 10.57
N SER A 23 -11.52 -4.44 9.68
CA SER A 23 -10.60 -4.20 8.56
C SER A 23 -11.16 -3.16 7.57
N ASP A 24 -12.35 -2.61 7.82
CA ASP A 24 -12.98 -1.57 7.03
C ASP A 24 -12.31 -0.19 7.16
N ALA A 25 -11.36 -0.01 8.09
CA ALA A 25 -10.43 1.13 8.02
C ALA A 25 -9.52 1.08 6.76
N ASN A 26 -9.50 -0.07 6.07
CA ASN A 26 -8.82 -0.34 4.80
C ASN A 26 -9.81 -0.50 3.63
N ALA A 27 -10.94 0.21 3.64
CA ALA A 27 -11.88 0.22 2.51
C ALA A 27 -11.25 0.74 1.19
N VAL A 28 -10.03 1.29 1.26
CA VAL A 28 -9.26 1.74 0.11
C VAL A 28 -7.80 1.30 0.27
N VAL A 29 -7.40 0.24 -0.43
CA VAL A 29 -5.99 -0.18 -0.51
C VAL A 29 -5.29 0.68 -1.56
N CYS A 30 -4.54 1.68 -1.12
CA CYS A 30 -3.73 2.52 -2.00
C CYS A 30 -2.29 2.00 -2.07
N ALA A 31 -1.79 1.86 -3.30
CA ALA A 31 -0.41 1.48 -3.58
C ALA A 31 0.21 2.44 -4.60
N ARG A 32 1.49 2.79 -4.37
CA ARG A 32 2.27 3.63 -5.28
C ARG A 32 3.47 2.85 -5.82
N GLY A 33 3.37 2.41 -7.06
CA GLY A 33 4.48 1.82 -7.81
C GLY A 33 5.18 2.83 -8.71
N VAL A 34 6.34 2.45 -9.24
CA VAL A 34 7.18 3.29 -10.11
C VAL A 34 6.45 3.68 -11.40
N TYR A 35 5.74 2.74 -12.00
CA TYR A 35 5.06 2.95 -13.29
C TYR A 35 3.59 3.32 -13.11
N ARG A 36 2.96 2.87 -12.02
CA ARG A 36 1.53 3.04 -11.76
C ARG A 36 1.26 3.25 -10.29
N ALA A 37 0.28 4.08 -10.00
CA ALA A 37 -0.28 4.23 -8.67
C ALA A 37 -1.79 4.00 -8.75
N GLY A 38 -2.37 3.48 -7.69
CA GLY A 38 -3.80 3.23 -7.68
C GLY A 38 -4.33 2.90 -6.30
N CYS A 39 -5.64 2.94 -6.22
CA CYS A 39 -6.40 2.63 -5.01
C CYS A 39 -7.54 1.68 -5.38
N ALA A 40 -7.78 0.67 -4.55
CA ALA A 40 -8.84 -0.31 -4.73
C ALA A 40 -9.79 -0.31 -3.53
N GLY A 41 -11.09 -0.24 -3.79
CA GLY A 41 -12.13 -0.29 -2.77
C GLY A 41 -13.35 -1.10 -3.19
N PRO A 42 -14.39 -1.18 -2.34
CA PRO A 42 -15.51 -2.11 -2.51
C PRO A 42 -16.32 -1.89 -3.79
N ASN A 43 -16.36 -0.66 -4.29
CA ASN A 43 -17.11 -0.28 -5.50
C ASN A 43 -16.24 -0.22 -6.77
N GLY A 44 -14.94 -0.50 -6.68
CA GLY A 44 -14.03 -0.49 -7.82
C GLY A 44 -12.62 -0.01 -7.50
N ALA A 45 -11.79 0.05 -8.53
CA ALA A 45 -10.39 0.45 -8.44
C ALA A 45 -10.03 1.50 -9.50
N VAL A 46 -9.17 2.43 -9.13
CA VAL A 46 -8.61 3.44 -10.03
C VAL A 46 -7.11 3.27 -10.06
N VAL A 47 -6.55 3.19 -11.27
CA VAL A 47 -5.10 3.09 -11.50
C VAL A 47 -4.68 4.13 -12.51
N VAL A 48 -3.73 4.97 -12.14
CA VAL A 48 -3.09 5.95 -13.03
C VAL A 48 -1.70 5.46 -13.41
N ARG A 49 -1.31 5.73 -14.66
CA ARG A 49 0.05 5.47 -15.13
C ARG A 49 0.88 6.74 -14.91
N HIS A 50 2.00 6.61 -14.20
CA HIS A 50 2.96 7.71 -14.15
C HIS A 50 3.58 7.89 -15.54
N PRO A 51 3.83 9.13 -15.97
CA PRO A 51 4.78 9.35 -17.05
C PRO A 51 6.11 8.82 -16.55
N VAL A 52 6.54 7.68 -17.10
CA VAL A 52 7.87 7.15 -16.82
C VAL A 52 8.88 8.22 -17.18
N PRO A 53 9.75 8.67 -16.25
CA PRO A 53 10.92 9.40 -16.64
C PRO A 53 11.77 8.43 -17.45
N VAL A 54 11.68 8.56 -18.77
CA VAL A 54 12.48 7.79 -19.71
C VAL A 54 13.90 8.30 -19.53
N VAL A 55 14.69 7.59 -18.75
CA VAL A 55 16.10 7.91 -18.57
C VAL A 55 16.79 7.69 -19.92
N ARG A 56 17.11 8.78 -20.61
CA ARG A 56 17.70 8.73 -21.96
C ARG A 56 19.20 8.84 -21.84
N CYS A 57 19.88 7.70 -21.88
CA CYS A 57 21.33 7.67 -21.92
C CYS A 57 21.83 7.85 -23.37
N THR A 58 22.53 8.95 -23.63
CA THR A 58 23.16 9.25 -24.92
C THR A 58 24.67 9.40 -24.73
N ARG A 59 25.47 8.97 -25.71
CA ARG A 59 26.89 9.34 -25.75
C ARG A 59 27.01 10.76 -26.29
N VAL A 60 27.56 11.65 -25.47
CA VAL A 60 27.83 13.04 -25.86
C VAL A 60 29.35 13.25 -25.86
N LEU A 61 29.84 14.03 -26.82
CA LEU A 61 31.24 14.42 -26.88
C LEU A 61 31.45 15.63 -25.97
N VAL A 62 32.33 15.52 -24.98
CA VAL A 62 32.69 16.64 -24.09
C VAL A 62 34.21 16.75 -24.10
N ASN A 63 34.74 17.89 -24.55
CA ASN A 63 36.19 18.15 -24.64
C ASN A 63 36.97 17.04 -25.37
N GLY A 64 36.41 16.49 -26.44
CA GLY A 64 37.05 15.45 -27.26
C GLY A 64 36.94 14.01 -26.72
N VAL A 65 36.31 13.81 -25.55
CA VAL A 65 36.09 12.48 -24.97
C VAL A 65 34.61 12.12 -25.01
N TYR A 66 34.27 10.90 -25.43
CA TYR A 66 32.90 10.40 -25.39
C TYR A 66 32.50 9.99 -23.98
N VAL A 67 31.51 10.68 -23.42
CA VAL A 67 30.96 10.38 -22.09
C VAL A 67 29.51 9.89 -22.22
N LYS A 68 29.11 8.93 -21.38
CA LYS A 68 27.69 8.55 -21.25
C LYS A 68 26.99 9.58 -20.37
N ARG A 69 25.97 10.24 -20.90
CA ARG A 69 25.11 11.14 -20.14
C ARG A 69 23.69 10.63 -20.16
N CYS A 70 23.10 10.48 -18.99
CA CYS A 70 21.70 10.08 -18.80
C CYS A 70 20.93 11.28 -18.25
N VAL A 71 19.77 11.57 -18.84
CA VAL A 71 18.81 12.60 -18.42
C VAL A 71 17.45 11.98 -18.18
#